data_AF-A0A534WGQ7-F1
#
_entry.id   AF-A0A534WGQ7-F1
#
_cell.length_a   1.000
_cell.length_b   1.000
_cell.length_c   1.000
_cell.angle_alpha   90.00
_cell.angle_beta   90.00
_cell.angle_gamma   90.00
#
_symmetry.space_group_name_H-M   'P 1'
#
loop_
_entity.id
_entity.type
_entity.pdbx_description
1 polymer ?
#
loop_
_entity_poly.entity_id
_entity_poly.type
_entity_poly.pdbx_seq_one_letter_code
_entity_poly.pdbx_strand_id
1 'polypeptide(L)'
;MKRMIPIVDLATGAITDRLSNTLTFDVPEDIDRSTVAAEVDARSRVQYRSVNGKSVVSPAFPRPLSWRVHGEECFVCDEHPAGLPETRTYTLSAVE
;
A
#
# COMPACT_ATOMS: atom_id res chain seq x y z
N MET A 1 -20.66 9.87 -3.51
CA MET A 1 -20.67 9.27 -2.16
C MET A 1 -19.28 8.72 -1.88
N LYS A 2 -18.66 9.07 -0.75
CA LYS A 2 -17.41 8.44 -0.33
C LYS A 2 -17.77 7.08 0.27
N ARG A 3 -17.48 6.00 -0.47
CA ARG A 3 -17.71 4.62 0.00
C ARG A 3 -16.53 4.25 0.90
N MET A 4 -16.79 3.59 2.02
CA MET A 4 -15.75 2.97 2.83
C MET A 4 -15.57 1.52 2.34
N ILE A 5 -14.33 1.06 2.29
CA ILE A 5 -13.95 -0.30 1.93
C ILE A 5 -13.11 -0.84 3.09
N PRO A 6 -13.51 -1.95 3.72
CA PRO A 6 -12.73 -2.57 4.77
C PRO A 6 -11.46 -3.19 4.18
N ILE A 7 -10.38 -3.08 4.92
CA ILE A 7 -9.10 -3.72 4.62
C ILE A 7 -8.59 -4.43 5.87
N VAL A 8 -7.85 -5.52 5.70
CA VAL A 8 -7.13 -6.20 6.77
C VAL A 8 -5.64 -5.95 6.62
N ASP A 9 -5.03 -5.37 7.65
CA ASP A 9 -3.59 -5.20 7.75
C ASP A 9 -2.93 -6.58 7.88
N LEU A 10 -2.05 -6.95 6.96
CA LEU A 10 -1.45 -8.30 6.94
C LEU A 10 -0.34 -8.49 7.97
N ALA A 11 0.17 -7.42 8.58
CA ALA A 11 1.19 -7.51 9.63
C ALA A 11 0.57 -7.72 11.02
N THR A 12 -0.61 -7.14 11.27
CA THR A 12 -1.27 -7.11 12.58
C THR A 12 -2.59 -7.89 12.61
N GLY A 13 -3.18 -8.16 11.45
CA GLY A 13 -4.53 -8.72 11.32
C GLY A 13 -5.65 -7.73 11.64
N ALA A 14 -5.33 -6.43 11.81
CA ALA A 14 -6.32 -5.42 12.15
C ALA A 14 -7.20 -5.06 10.94
N ILE A 15 -8.52 -5.06 11.14
CA ILE A 15 -9.47 -4.61 10.12
C ILE A 15 -9.73 -3.12 10.30
N THR A 16 -9.57 -2.34 9.23
CA THR A 16 -9.84 -0.90 9.20
C THR A 16 -10.64 -0.51 7.98
N ASP A 17 -11.55 0.45 8.13
CA ASP A 17 -12.28 1.03 7.01
C ASP A 17 -11.47 2.15 6.36
N ARG A 18 -11.25 2.07 5.04
CA ARG A 18 -10.58 3.11 4.26
C ARG A 18 -11.50 3.69 3.19
N LEU A 19 -11.23 4.92 2.78
CA LEU A 19 -11.98 5.55 1.70
C LEU A 19 -11.78 4.81 0.38
N SER A 20 -12.82 4.74 -0.45
CA SER A 20 -12.77 4.06 -1.74
C SER A 20 -11.78 4.69 -2.74
N ASN A 21 -11.38 5.93 -2.49
CA ASN A 21 -10.36 6.64 -3.26
C ASN A 21 -8.98 6.66 -2.57
N THR A 22 -8.80 5.94 -1.46
CA THR A 22 -7.49 5.70 -0.87
C THR A 22 -6.58 5.08 -1.92
N LEU A 23 -5.36 5.59 -2.03
CA LEU A 23 -4.41 5.12 -3.03
C LEU A 23 -3.84 3.78 -2.60
N THR A 24 -3.72 2.89 -3.57
CA THR A 24 -3.17 1.55 -3.40
C THR A 24 -2.16 1.26 -4.48
N PHE A 25 -1.23 0.35 -4.25
CA PHE A 25 -0.34 -0.15 -5.30
C PHE A 25 -0.19 -1.67 -5.24
N ASP A 26 0.16 -2.26 -6.38
CA ASP A 26 0.27 -3.71 -6.53
C ASP A 26 1.47 -4.27 -5.75
N VAL A 27 1.29 -5.40 -5.09
CA VAL A 27 2.38 -6.07 -4.37
C VAL A 27 3.38 -6.60 -5.41
N PRO A 28 4.65 -6.17 -5.40
CA PRO A 28 5.66 -6.74 -6.28
C PRO A 28 5.83 -8.24 -6.01
N GLU A 29 5.98 -9.05 -7.06
CA GLU A 29 6.11 -10.51 -6.94
C GLU A 29 7.33 -10.96 -6.12
N ASP A 30 8.38 -10.16 -6.12
CA ASP A 30 9.66 -10.46 -5.45
C ASP A 30 9.79 -9.80 -4.08
N ILE A 31 8.76 -9.14 -3.55
CA ILE A 31 8.86 -8.44 -2.27
C ILE A 31 9.03 -9.43 -1.11
N ASP A 32 9.95 -9.10 -0.21
CA ASP A 32 10.08 -9.76 1.07
C ASP A 32 8.84 -9.44 1.91
N ARG A 33 7.95 -10.42 2.13
CA ARG A 33 6.68 -10.23 2.87
C ARG A 33 6.89 -9.82 4.33
N SER A 34 8.09 -10.00 4.88
CA SER A 34 8.48 -9.45 6.18
C SER A 34 8.71 -7.92 6.15
N THR A 35 8.80 -7.33 4.97
CA THR A 35 8.88 -5.88 4.77
C THR A 35 7.45 -5.31 4.75
N VAL A 36 7.01 -4.84 5.92
CA VAL A 36 5.61 -4.41 6.18
C VAL A 36 5.25 -3.08 5.52
N ALA A 37 6.23 -2.20 5.35
CA ALA A 37 6.01 -0.84 4.87
C ALA A 37 6.85 -0.56 3.63
N ALA A 38 6.21 0.01 2.61
CA ALA A 38 6.91 0.53 1.44
C ALA A 38 6.77 2.05 1.38
N GLU A 39 7.88 2.71 1.07
CA GLU A 39 7.93 4.16 0.92
C GLU A 39 7.82 4.51 -0.56
N VAL A 40 6.83 5.34 -0.90
CA VAL A 40 6.65 5.86 -2.26
C VAL A 40 7.06 7.32 -2.30
N ASP A 41 8.09 7.63 -3.09
CA ASP A 41 8.59 9.00 -3.28
C ASP A 41 7.66 9.87 -4.15
N ALA A 42 7.95 11.17 -4.23
CA ALA A 42 7.18 12.12 -5.05
C ALA A 42 7.23 11.82 -6.56
N ARG A 43 8.14 10.96 -7.01
CA ARG A 43 8.24 10.48 -8.39
C ARG A 43 7.48 9.18 -8.62
N SER A 44 6.64 8.77 -7.67
CA SER A 44 5.89 7.51 -7.71
C SER A 44 6.81 6.30 -7.83
N ARG A 45 7.87 6.23 -7.04
CA ARG A 45 8.75 5.07 -6.97
C ARG A 45 8.66 4.45 -5.59
N VAL A 46 8.42 3.15 -5.53
CA VAL A 46 8.41 2.37 -4.30
C VAL A 46 9.80 1.83 -4.03
N GLN A 47 10.29 1.99 -2.81
CA GLN A 47 11.47 1.32 -2.32
C GLN A 47 11.07 0.16 -1.40
N TYR A 48 11.53 -1.05 -1.69
CA TYR A 48 11.26 -2.24 -0.89
C TYR A 48 12.46 -3.17 -0.83
N ARG A 49 12.41 -4.15 0.06
CA ARG A 49 13.39 -5.24 0.11
C ARG A 49 12.85 -6.45 -0.64
N SER A 50 13.61 -6.95 -1.58
CA SER A 50 13.33 -8.19 -2.30
C SER A 50 13.53 -9.41 -1.38
N VAL A 51 12.89 -10.54 -1.68
CA VAL A 51 13.11 -11.86 -1.06
C VAL A 51 14.59 -12.29 -1.08
N ASN A 52 15.38 -11.76 -2.03
CA ASN A 52 16.82 -11.97 -2.10
C ASN A 52 17.64 -11.04 -1.19
N GLY A 53 16.97 -10.27 -0.32
CA GLY A 53 17.57 -9.32 0.61
C GLY A 53 18.06 -8.02 0.00
N LYS A 54 17.86 -7.79 -1.30
CA LYS A 54 18.29 -6.60 -2.05
C LYS A 54 17.28 -5.46 -1.92
N SER A 55 17.76 -4.22 -1.80
CA SER A 55 16.89 -3.04 -1.92
C SER A 55 16.56 -2.80 -3.39
N VAL A 56 15.27 -2.74 -3.72
CA VAL A 56 14.75 -2.53 -5.07
C VAL A 56 13.97 -1.22 -5.08
N VAL A 57 14.15 -0.45 -6.15
CA VAL A 57 13.34 0.74 -6.45
C VAL A 57 12.59 0.46 -7.74
N SER A 58 11.27 0.50 -7.67
CA SER A 58 10.40 0.20 -8.82
C SER A 58 9.37 1.32 -9.02
N PRO A 59 8.96 1.63 -10.26
CA PRO A 59 7.82 2.52 -10.47
C PRO A 59 6.56 1.94 -9.81
N ALA A 60 5.90 2.77 -9.01
CA ALA A 60 4.60 2.49 -8.41
C ALA A 60 3.50 3.20 -9.21
N PHE A 61 2.46 2.47 -9.56
CA PHE A 61 1.30 3.02 -10.27
C PHE A 61 0.10 3.02 -9.33
N PRO A 62 -0.07 4.09 -8.52
CA PRO A 62 -1.12 4.10 -7.52
C PRO A 62 -2.50 4.10 -8.18
N ARG A 63 -3.39 3.23 -7.69
CA ARG A 63 -4.78 3.08 -8.13
C ARG A 63 -5.71 3.23 -6.94
N PRO A 64 -6.94 3.72 -7.12
CA PRO A 64 -7.88 3.84 -6.01
C PRO A 64 -8.29 2.46 -5.47
N LEU A 65 -8.52 2.35 -4.17
CA LEU A 65 -8.95 1.11 -3.50
C LEU A 65 -10.23 0.51 -4.11
N SER A 66 -11.13 1.36 -4.63
CA SER A 66 -12.32 0.92 -5.37
C SER A 66 -12.06 0.08 -6.64
N TRP A 67 -10.84 0.08 -7.16
CA TRP A 67 -10.46 -0.79 -8.29
C TRP A 67 -10.03 -2.18 -7.84
N ARG A 68 -9.77 -2.36 -6.55
CA ARG A 68 -9.36 -3.63 -5.96
C ARG A 68 -10.55 -4.55 -5.81
N VAL A 69 -10.29 -5.84 -5.88
CA VAL A 69 -11.29 -6.89 -5.66
C VAL A 69 -11.14 -7.45 -4.24
N HIS A 70 -12.24 -7.96 -3.69
CA HIS A 70 -12.24 -8.63 -2.38
C HIS A 70 -11.21 -9.78 -2.37
N GLY A 71 -10.42 -9.86 -1.31
CA GLY A 71 -9.33 -10.82 -1.12
C GLY A 71 -8.02 -10.46 -1.80
N GLU A 72 -7.95 -9.34 -2.54
CA GLU A 72 -6.71 -8.92 -3.21
C GLU A 72 -5.74 -8.29 -2.20
N GLU A 73 -4.51 -8.81 -2.16
CA GLU A 73 -3.39 -8.21 -1.42
C GLU A 73 -2.91 -6.96 -2.18
N CYS A 74 -2.87 -5.82 -1.50
CA CYS A 74 -2.34 -4.58 -2.05
C CYS A 74 -1.72 -3.73 -0.95
N PHE A 75 -0.80 -2.86 -1.32
CA PHE A 75 -0.32 -1.86 -0.39
C PHE A 75 -1.29 -0.70 -0.35
N VAL A 76 -1.74 -0.32 0.85
CA VAL A 76 -2.70 0.76 1.05
C VAL A 76 -1.99 1.95 1.68
N CYS A 77 -2.20 3.14 1.11
CA CYS A 77 -1.60 4.37 1.59
C CYS A 77 -2.11 4.69 2.99
N ASP A 78 -1.18 4.92 3.92
CA ASP A 78 -1.54 5.50 5.21
C ASP A 78 -1.85 6.98 5.02
N GLU A 79 -3.00 7.40 5.55
CA GLU A 79 -3.43 8.80 5.46
C GLU A 79 -2.48 9.67 6.28
N HIS A 80 -1.69 10.51 5.59
CA HIS A 80 -0.95 11.58 6.25
C HIS A 80 -1.86 12.79 6.45
N PRO A 81 -1.91 13.39 7.65
CA PRO A 81 -2.55 14.69 7.84
C PRO A 81 -1.86 15.73 6.93
N ALA A 82 -2.66 16.62 6.35
CA ALA A 82 -2.20 17.61 5.38
C ALA A 82 -1.04 18.45 5.95
N GLY A 83 0.18 18.30 5.41
CA GLY A 83 1.31 19.11 5.88
C GLY A 83 2.76 18.62 5.67
N LEU A 84 3.06 17.64 4.79
CA LEU A 84 4.38 17.06 4.39
C LEU A 84 4.65 15.63 4.93
N PRO A 85 5.51 14.80 4.28
CA PRO A 85 6.48 15.09 3.21
C PRO A 85 6.16 14.46 1.85
N GLU A 86 7.05 14.68 0.88
CA GLU A 86 7.09 14.14 -0.48
C GLU A 86 7.01 12.59 -0.58
N THR A 87 7.08 11.90 0.56
CA THR A 87 7.08 10.45 0.68
C THR A 87 5.82 9.98 1.40
N ARG A 88 5.13 9.00 0.82
CA ARG A 88 3.96 8.35 1.42
C ARG A 88 4.32 6.96 1.88
N THR A 89 3.91 6.61 3.10
CA THR A 89 4.01 5.25 3.60
C THR A 89 2.79 4.45 3.18
N TYR A 90 3.02 3.20 2.82
CA TYR A 90 1.97 2.25 2.54
C TYR A 90 2.19 0.99 3.33
N THR A 91 1.09 0.40 3.77
CA THR A 91 1.07 -0.82 4.57
C THR A 91 0.45 -1.94 3.77
N LEU A 92 1.05 -3.13 3.84
CA LEU A 92 0.53 -4.31 3.14
C LEU A 92 -0.79 -4.76 3.77
N SER A 93 -1.86 -4.76 2.97
CA SER A 93 -3.20 -5.11 3.41
C SER A 93 -3.90 -6.00 2.40
N ALA A 94 -4.97 -6.68 2.79
CA ALA A 94 -5.91 -7.32 1.87
C ALA A 94 -7.27 -6.64 1.94
N VAL A 95 -8.01 -6.67 0.83
CA VAL A 95 -9.35 -6.08 0.75
C VAL A 95 -10.40 -7.05 1.27
N GLU A 96 -11.33 -6.56 2.09
CA GLU A 96 -12.46 -7.31 2.65
C GLU A 96 -13.81 -6.92 2.02
#